data_AF-A0A0A1MQI4-F1
#
_entry.id   AF-A0A0A1MQI4-F1
#
_cell.length_a   1.000
_cell.length_b   1.000
_cell.length_c   1.000
_cell.angle_alpha   90.00
_cell.angle_beta   90.00
_cell.angle_gamma   90.00
#
_symmetry.space_group_name_H-M   'P 1'
#
loop_
_entity.id
_entity.type
_entity.pdbx_description
1 polymer ?
#
loop_
_entity_poly.entity_id
_entity_poly.type
_entity_poly.pdbx_seq_one_letter_code
_entity_poly.pdbx_strand_id
1 'polypeptide(L)'
;MKASELTDLIKIWAMDRDLHKAAPEKQMLKLMEEVGELAQGMAKGNQEQVIDSVGDVYVVLTILSMQIDLDIEDCIEQAYVEIADRKGKMVNGVFVKEEDLQ
;
A
#
# COMPACT_ATOMS: atom_id res chain seq x y z
N MET A 1 13.99 3.18 10.30
CA MET A 1 12.52 3.14 10.14
C MET A 1 12.04 1.78 10.62
N LYS A 2 10.95 1.68 11.41
CA LYS A 2 10.47 0.43 12.04
C LYS A 2 9.64 -0.48 11.11
N ALA A 3 9.54 -0.16 9.82
CA ALA A 3 8.76 -0.94 8.86
C ALA A 3 9.43 -2.26 8.46
N SER A 4 10.72 -2.48 8.77
CA SER A 4 11.47 -3.62 8.22
C SER A 4 11.06 -4.98 8.81
N GLU A 5 10.83 -5.10 10.12
CA GLU A 5 10.64 -6.42 10.74
C GLU A 5 9.33 -7.13 10.34
N LEU A 6 8.21 -6.40 10.26
CA LEU A 6 6.94 -6.98 9.83
C LEU A 6 6.91 -7.25 8.32
N THR A 7 7.53 -6.37 7.53
CA THR A 7 7.62 -6.54 6.08
C THR A 7 8.47 -7.76 5.73
N ASP A 8 9.56 -7.98 6.46
CA ASP A 8 10.38 -9.20 6.33
C ASP A 8 9.56 -10.46 6.64
N LEU A 9 8.73 -10.44 7.69
CA LEU A 9 7.84 -11.57 8.02
C LEU A 9 6.80 -11.84 6.92
N ILE A 10 6.26 -10.80 6.28
CA ILE A 10 5.35 -10.93 5.13
C ILE A 10 6.09 -11.54 3.94
N LYS A 11 7.29 -11.03 3.62
CA LYS A 11 8.15 -11.55 2.55
C LYS A 11 8.46 -13.03 2.78
N ILE A 12 8.86 -13.42 3.99
CA ILE A 12 9.11 -14.82 4.36
C ILE A 12 7.84 -15.67 4.20
N TRP A 13 6.70 -15.22 4.73
CA TRP A 13 5.43 -15.94 4.62
C TRP A 13 5.00 -16.19 3.16
N ALA A 14 5.27 -15.22 2.29
CA ALA A 14 5.01 -15.30 0.85
C ALA A 14 6.01 -16.20 0.12
N MET A 15 7.28 -16.21 0.54
CA MET A 15 8.29 -17.12 0.01
C MET A 15 7.99 -18.58 0.35
N ASP A 16 7.63 -18.86 1.61
CA ASP A 16 7.28 -20.21 2.09
C ASP A 16 6.09 -20.85 1.35
N ARG A 17 5.30 -20.04 0.64
CA ARG A 17 4.11 -20.45 -0.12
C ARG A 17 4.25 -20.26 -1.62
N ASP A 18 5.46 -19.95 -2.09
CA ASP A 18 5.75 -19.65 -3.50
C ASP A 18 4.90 -18.52 -4.11
N LEU A 19 4.30 -17.65 -3.29
CA LEU A 19 3.46 -16.54 -3.78
C LEU A 19 4.28 -15.52 -4.57
N HIS A 20 5.53 -15.28 -4.17
CA HIS A 20 6.49 -14.44 -4.91
C HIS A 20 6.77 -14.91 -6.35
N LYS A 21 6.45 -16.17 -6.70
CA LYS A 21 6.61 -16.73 -8.06
C LYS A 21 5.30 -16.75 -8.86
N ALA A 22 4.18 -16.39 -8.23
CA ALA A 22 2.88 -16.40 -8.88
C ALA A 22 2.74 -15.25 -9.89
N ALA A 23 1.76 -15.37 -10.78
CA ALA A 23 1.52 -14.38 -11.83
C ALA A 23 1.09 -13.02 -11.23
N PRO A 24 1.83 -11.92 -11.50
CA PRO A 24 1.56 -10.61 -10.90
C PRO A 24 0.19 -10.04 -11.28
N GLU A 25 -0.36 -10.43 -12.44
CA GLU A 25 -1.69 -9.98 -12.86
C GLU A 25 -2.78 -10.51 -11.92
N LYS A 26 -2.60 -11.70 -11.33
CA LYS A 26 -3.55 -12.26 -10.35
C LYS A 26 -3.42 -11.57 -9.00
N GLN A 27 -2.21 -11.23 -8.60
CA GLN A 27 -1.97 -10.48 -7.37
C GLN A 27 -2.49 -9.04 -7.48
N MET A 28 -2.38 -8.42 -8.66
CA MET A 28 -2.99 -7.12 -8.93
C MET A 28 -4.52 -7.16 -8.82
N LEU A 29 -5.17 -8.24 -9.30
CA LEU A 29 -6.61 -8.43 -9.09
C LEU A 29 -6.96 -8.56 -7.60
N LYS A 30 -6.15 -9.30 -6.83
CA LYS A 30 -6.31 -9.40 -5.38
C LYS A 30 -6.12 -8.05 -4.69
N LEU A 31 -5.16 -7.23 -5.13
CA LEU A 31 -4.97 -5.88 -4.60
C LEU A 31 -6.24 -5.02 -4.80
N MET A 32 -6.87 -5.12 -5.97
CA MET A 32 -8.12 -4.41 -6.23
C MET A 32 -9.29 -4.92 -5.38
N GLU A 33 -9.30 -6.21 -5.04
CA GLU A 33 -10.26 -6.79 -4.09
C GLU A 33 -10.09 -6.15 -2.71
N GLU A 34 -8.88 -6.11 -2.15
CA GLU A 34 -8.62 -5.51 -0.82
C GLU A 34 -8.96 -4.02 -0.76
N VAL A 35 -8.63 -3.28 -1.83
CA VAL A 35 -9.02 -1.86 -1.95
C VAL A 35 -10.55 -1.72 -2.00
N GLY A 36 -11.25 -2.65 -2.65
CA GLY A 36 -12.71 -2.69 -2.70
C GLY A 36 -13.33 -2.96 -1.33
N GLU A 37 -12.75 -3.87 -0.55
CA GLU A 37 -13.17 -4.15 0.83
C GLU A 37 -12.94 -2.95 1.75
N LEU A 38 -11.79 -2.29 1.62
CA LEU A 38 -11.51 -1.04 2.33
C LEU A 38 -12.55 0.03 2.02
N ALA A 39 -12.85 0.25 0.74
CA ALA A 39 -13.86 1.23 0.32
C ALA A 39 -15.25 0.87 0.87
N GLN A 40 -15.61 -0.42 0.87
CA GLN A 40 -16.87 -0.89 1.45
C GLN A 40 -16.92 -0.66 2.96
N GLY A 41 -15.85 -0.98 3.70
CA GLY A 41 -15.75 -0.78 5.13
C GLY A 41 -15.95 0.68 5.51
N MET A 42 -15.29 1.59 4.79
CA MET A 42 -15.49 3.04 4.95
C MET A 42 -16.92 3.48 4.69
N ALA A 43 -17.51 3.03 3.57
CA ALA A 43 -18.88 3.41 3.18
C ALA A 43 -19.95 2.95 4.20
N LYS A 44 -19.68 1.85 4.91
CA LYS A 44 -20.59 1.30 5.93
C LYS A 44 -20.26 1.74 7.36
N GLY A 45 -19.19 2.50 7.58
CA GLY A 45 -18.71 2.84 8.92
C GLY A 45 -18.25 1.62 9.74
N ASN A 46 -17.79 0.56 9.07
CA ASN A 46 -17.32 -0.66 9.71
C ASN A 46 -15.82 -0.55 10.02
N GLN A 47 -15.50 -0.04 11.20
CA GLN A 47 -14.11 0.25 11.59
C GLN A 47 -13.23 -1.01 11.67
N GLU A 48 -13.79 -2.16 12.04
CA GLU A 48 -13.06 -3.44 12.10
C GLU A 48 -12.58 -3.86 10.71
N GLN A 49 -13.48 -3.86 9.73
CA GLN A 49 -13.14 -4.13 8.34
C GLN A 49 -12.15 -3.11 7.77
N VAL A 50 -12.27 -1.82 8.14
CA VAL A 50 -11.30 -0.81 7.69
C VAL A 50 -9.90 -1.12 8.20
N ILE A 51 -9.75 -1.53 9.46
CA ILE A 51 -8.44 -1.88 10.04
C ILE A 51 -7.86 -3.10 9.32
N ASP A 52 -8.67 -4.13 9.10
CA ASP A 52 -8.30 -5.37 8.42
C ASP A 52 -7.85 -5.11 6.97
N SER A 53 -8.72 -4.47 6.17
CA SER A 53 -8.44 -4.20 4.75
C SER A 53 -7.25 -3.25 4.54
N VAL A 54 -6.96 -2.32 5.46
CA VAL A 54 -5.72 -1.52 5.39
C VAL A 54 -4.49 -2.41 5.51
N GLY A 55 -4.51 -3.39 6.41
CA GLY A 55 -3.44 -4.38 6.56
C GLY A 55 -3.31 -5.26 5.32
N ASP A 56 -4.42 -5.77 4.80
CA ASP A 56 -4.42 -6.65 3.63
C ASP A 56 -3.94 -5.95 2.36
N VAL A 57 -4.31 -4.68 2.14
CA VAL A 57 -3.75 -3.87 1.06
C VAL A 57 -2.22 -3.84 1.15
N TYR A 58 -1.66 -3.64 2.34
CA TYR A 58 -0.21 -3.58 2.53
C TYR A 58 0.46 -4.95 2.28
N VAL A 59 -0.12 -6.03 2.80
CA VAL A 59 0.37 -7.40 2.59
C VAL A 59 0.37 -7.75 1.09
N VAL A 60 -0.74 -7.51 0.41
CA VAL A 60 -0.91 -7.85 -1.01
C VAL A 60 0.02 -7.00 -1.88
N LEU A 61 0.19 -5.70 -1.57
CA LEU A 61 1.12 -4.82 -2.28
C LEU A 61 2.58 -5.21 -2.07
N THR A 62 2.95 -5.66 -0.87
CA THR A 62 4.29 -6.19 -0.58
C THR A 62 4.58 -7.41 -1.46
N ILE A 63 3.65 -8.36 -1.51
CA ILE A 63 3.80 -9.58 -2.33
C ILE A 63 3.82 -9.24 -3.83
N LEU A 64 2.97 -8.32 -4.28
CA LEU A 64 2.97 -7.86 -5.66
C LEU A 64 4.33 -7.27 -6.04
N SER A 65 4.93 -6.45 -5.17
CA SER A 65 6.25 -5.86 -5.38
C SER A 65 7.32 -6.93 -5.58
N MET A 66 7.30 -8.00 -4.77
CA MET A 66 8.20 -9.14 -4.93
C MET A 66 8.04 -9.84 -6.29
N GLN A 67 6.82 -9.96 -6.80
CA GLN A 67 6.53 -10.62 -8.08
C GLN A 67 6.96 -9.80 -9.31
N ILE A 68 7.13 -8.48 -9.15
CA ILE A 68 7.57 -7.57 -10.21
C ILE A 68 9.02 -7.08 -10.01
N ASP A 69 9.80 -7.82 -9.22
CA ASP A 69 11.21 -7.55 -8.92
C ASP A 69 11.47 -6.17 -8.32
N LEU A 70 10.58 -5.72 -7.43
CA LEU A 70 10.72 -4.48 -6.66
C LEU A 70 10.79 -4.77 -5.15
N ASP A 71 11.56 -3.94 -4.45
CA ASP A 71 11.53 -3.86 -2.99
C ASP A 71 10.53 -2.79 -2.55
N ILE A 72 9.54 -3.16 -1.74
CA ILE A 72 8.49 -2.23 -1.30
C ILE A 72 9.07 -1.13 -0.41
N GLU A 73 10.11 -1.42 0.36
CA GLU A 73 10.80 -0.45 1.20
C GLU A 73 11.50 0.64 0.37
N ASP A 74 12.15 0.27 -0.73
CA ASP A 74 12.77 1.21 -1.67
C ASP A 74 11.70 2.09 -2.35
N CYS A 75 10.58 1.48 -2.76
CA CYS A 75 9.45 2.21 -3.33
C CYS A 75 8.88 3.25 -2.35
N ILE A 76 8.74 2.88 -1.06
CA ILE A 76 8.23 3.77 -0.02
C ILE A 76 9.25 4.87 0.29
N GLU A 77 10.55 4.56 0.34
CA GLU A 77 11.59 5.55 0.56
C GLU A 77 11.60 6.61 -0.55
N GLN A 78 11.53 6.18 -1.81
CA GLN A 78 11.43 7.09 -2.96
C GLN A 78 10.17 7.97 -2.88
N ALA A 79 9.02 7.36 -2.60
CA ALA A 79 7.77 8.11 -2.44
C ALA A 79 7.84 9.10 -1.26
N TYR A 80 8.52 8.73 -0.17
CA TYR A 80 8.72 9.60 0.98
C TYR A 80 9.60 10.81 0.65
N VAL A 81 10.75 10.59 -0.01
CA VAL A 81 11.65 11.67 -0.45
C VAL A 81 10.88 12.70 -1.30
N GLU A 82 10.05 12.21 -2.23
CA GLU A 82 9.20 13.06 -3.07
C GLU A 82 8.16 13.88 -2.29
N ILE A 83 7.72 13.43 -1.12
CA ILE A 83 6.70 14.13 -0.31
C ILE A 83 7.29 14.93 0.86
N ALA A 84 8.51 14.64 1.29
CA ALA A 84 9.12 15.18 2.50
C ALA A 84 9.20 16.71 2.49
N ASP A 85 9.54 17.28 1.33
CA ASP A 85 9.69 18.73 1.16
C ASP A 85 8.47 19.41 0.52
N ARG A 86 7.39 18.66 0.23
CA ARG A 86 6.20 19.21 -0.45
C ARG A 86 5.60 20.36 0.36
N LYS A 87 5.39 21.48 -0.33
CA LYS A 87 4.63 22.64 0.17
C LYS A 87 3.24 22.62 -0.44
N GLY A 88 2.26 23.06 0.34
CA GLY A 88 0.85 23.01 -0.04
C GLY A 88 -0.06 23.21 1.16
N LYS A 89 -1.38 23.15 0.92
CA LYS A 89 -2.39 23.26 1.98
C LYS A 89 -3.60 22.40 1.68
N MET A 90 -4.37 22.09 2.72
CA MET A 90 -5.66 21.42 2.56
C MET A 90 -6.68 22.38 1.95
N VAL A 91 -7.33 21.97 0.87
CA VAL A 91 -8.45 22.67 0.24
C VAL A 91 -9.55 21.66 -0.02
N ASN A 92 -10.75 21.88 0.55
CA ASN A 92 -11.91 20.99 0.40
C ASN A 92 -11.62 19.50 0.70
N GLY A 93 -10.78 19.24 1.71
CA GLY A 93 -10.44 17.87 2.14
C GLY A 93 -9.33 17.19 1.34
N VAL A 94 -8.72 17.87 0.37
CA VAL A 94 -7.59 17.35 -0.43
C VAL A 94 -6.36 18.22 -0.20
N PHE A 95 -5.18 17.60 -0.14
CA PHE A 95 -3.92 18.33 -0.13
C PHE A 95 -3.63 18.89 -1.53
N VAL A 96 -3.56 20.21 -1.66
CA VAL A 96 -3.24 20.91 -2.91
C VAL A 96 -1.82 21.48 -2.80
N LYS A 97 -0.98 21.21 -3.81
CA LYS A 97 0.41 21.66 -3.84
C LYS A 97 0.49 23.16 -4.01
N GLU A 98 1.54 23.77 -3.46
CA GLU A 98 1.75 25.22 -3.54
C GLU A 98 1.84 25.74 -4.98
N GLU A 99 2.45 24.99 -5.89
CA GLU A 99 2.52 25.30 -7.33
C GLU A 99 1.14 25.35 -8.02
N ASP A 100 0.14 24.66 -7.46
CA ASP A 100 -1.23 24.58 -7.99
C ASP A 100 -2.17 25.61 -7.34
N LEU A 101 -1.70 26.43 -6.38
CA LEU A 101 -2.52 27.32 -5.54
C LEU A 101 -2.72 28.75 -6.06
N GLN A 102 -2.54 29.00 -7.37
CA GLN A 102 -2.65 30.29 -8.08
C GLN A 102 -3.27 31.48 -7.30
#